data_AF-A0A2G8JWH6-F1
#
_entry.id   AF-A0A2G8JWH6-F1
#
_cell.length_a   1.000
_cell.length_b   1.000
_cell.length_c   1.000
_cell.angle_alpha   90.00
_cell.angle_beta   90.00
_cell.angle_gamma   90.00
#
_symmetry.space_group_name_H-M   'P 1'
#
loop_
_entity.id
_entity.type
_entity.pdbx_description
1 polymer ?
#
loop_
_entity_poly.entity_id
_entity_poly.type
_entity_poly.pdbx_seq_one_letter_code
_entity_poly.pdbx_strand_id
1 'polypeptide(L)'
;MRREKEVPWNDRKVINSLLGNHKFYLSFENSCCDDYISEKFWRALDIGMVPIVVGASLEQYTKFAPPGSFIHVEQFPSLAALSVHITIVANNEEKYLEYCRWREKGRIVVISQEDQYVTPLQPQTQCSILERYLQYNSTREKRLNYMGKRWGGSCRGCGEHWIKQYMISS
;
A
#
# COMPACT_ATOMS: atom_id res chain seq x y z
N MET A 1 32.63 -16.23 11.20
CA MET A 1 31.46 -15.33 11.11
C MET A 1 31.53 -14.56 9.80
N ARG A 2 30.60 -14.80 8.85
CA ARG A 2 30.49 -13.92 7.67
C ARG A 2 29.98 -12.57 8.18
N ARG A 3 30.70 -11.48 7.89
CA ARG A 3 30.19 -10.13 8.10
C ARG A 3 28.93 -10.01 7.25
N GLU A 4 27.78 -9.85 7.88
CA GLU A 4 26.57 -9.42 7.18
C GLU A 4 26.90 -8.09 6.53
N LYS A 5 26.91 -8.05 5.19
CA LYS A 5 27.08 -6.80 4.47
C LYS A 5 25.84 -5.97 4.72
N GLU A 6 26.05 -4.75 5.20
CA GLU A 6 24.99 -3.76 5.31
C GLU A 6 24.35 -3.58 3.94
N VAL A 7 23.07 -3.90 3.83
CA VAL A 7 22.30 -3.71 2.60
C VAL A 7 21.71 -2.30 2.67
N PRO A 8 22.00 -1.43 1.68
CA PRO A 8 21.39 -0.11 1.65
C PRO A 8 19.87 -0.23 1.68
N TRP A 9 19.26 0.50 2.61
CA TRP A 9 17.81 0.57 2.72
C TRP A 9 17.27 1.09 1.39
N ASN A 10 16.43 0.29 0.71
CA ASN A 10 15.83 0.57 -0.60
C ASN A 10 16.70 0.28 -1.86
N ASP A 11 17.74 -0.56 -1.77
CA ASP A 11 18.42 -1.05 -2.98
C ASP A 11 17.49 -1.94 -3.83
N ARG A 12 17.05 -1.43 -5.00
CA ARG A 12 16.13 -2.13 -5.92
C ARG A 12 16.69 -3.44 -6.46
N LYS A 13 18.00 -3.52 -6.71
CA LYS A 13 18.62 -4.77 -7.21
C LYS A 13 18.58 -5.84 -6.13
N VAL A 14 18.88 -5.45 -4.88
CA VAL A 14 18.83 -6.39 -3.76
C VAL A 14 17.40 -6.85 -3.50
N ILE A 15 16.44 -5.92 -3.45
CA ILE A 15 15.01 -6.24 -3.28
C ILE A 15 14.53 -7.20 -4.38
N ASN A 16 14.82 -6.90 -5.65
CA ASN A 16 14.43 -7.77 -6.76
C ASN A 16 15.12 -9.15 -6.68
N SER A 17 16.38 -9.20 -6.26
CA SER A 17 17.09 -10.49 -6.15
C SER A 17 16.55 -11.36 -5.01
N LEU A 18 16.11 -10.76 -3.91
CA LEU A 18 15.55 -11.47 -2.75
C LEU A 18 14.10 -11.89 -2.98
N LEU A 19 13.30 -11.01 -3.58
CA LEU A 19 11.85 -11.16 -3.65
C LEU A 19 11.35 -11.62 -5.02
N GLY A 20 12.13 -11.45 -6.09
CA GLY A 20 11.68 -11.69 -7.47
C GLY A 20 11.25 -13.13 -7.79
N ASN A 21 11.65 -14.10 -6.97
CA ASN A 21 11.21 -15.50 -7.09
C ASN A 21 9.93 -15.82 -6.30
N HIS A 22 9.33 -14.82 -5.64
CA HIS A 22 8.10 -14.97 -4.86
C HIS A 22 6.90 -14.41 -5.64
N LYS A 23 5.75 -15.07 -5.53
CA LYS A 23 4.51 -14.64 -6.18
C LYS A 23 3.73 -13.60 -5.37
N PHE A 24 3.85 -13.63 -4.04
CA PHE A 24 3.04 -12.84 -3.12
C PHE A 24 3.90 -12.04 -2.13
N TYR A 25 3.46 -10.84 -1.79
CA TYR A 25 4.12 -9.95 -0.83
C TYR A 25 3.14 -9.59 0.30
N LEU A 26 3.53 -9.81 1.56
CA LEU A 26 2.72 -9.40 2.71
C LEU A 26 2.83 -7.88 2.92
N SER A 27 1.81 -7.16 2.50
CA SER A 27 1.73 -5.70 2.54
C SER A 27 0.88 -5.26 3.74
N PHE A 28 1.37 -5.54 4.94
CA PHE A 28 0.63 -5.23 6.17
C PHE A 28 0.96 -3.83 6.66
N GLU A 29 -0.08 -3.04 6.88
CA GLU A 29 0.06 -1.72 7.46
C GLU A 29 0.18 -1.78 8.98
N ASN A 30 0.92 -0.83 9.52
CA ASN A 30 1.08 -0.61 10.96
C ASN A 30 -0.19 0.01 11.59
N SER A 31 -1.14 0.50 10.79
CA SER A 31 -2.40 1.08 11.26
C SER A 31 -3.49 0.88 10.21
N CYS A 32 -4.71 0.57 10.64
CA CYS A 32 -5.81 0.25 9.73
C CYS A 32 -6.71 1.48 9.66
N CYS A 33 -6.32 2.42 8.81
CA CYS A 33 -7.04 3.67 8.60
C CYS A 33 -7.50 3.74 7.14
N ASP A 34 -8.65 4.37 6.89
CA ASP A 34 -9.03 4.67 5.52
C ASP A 34 -8.00 5.60 4.87
N ASP A 35 -7.87 5.53 3.55
CA ASP A 35 -6.87 6.25 2.75
C ASP A 35 -5.39 5.92 3.07
N TYR A 36 -5.09 5.04 4.05
CA TYR A 36 -3.72 4.66 4.41
C TYR A 36 -3.25 3.41 3.67
N ILE A 37 -2.71 3.62 2.46
CA ILE A 37 -2.10 2.60 1.60
C ILE A 37 -0.66 3.03 1.30
N SER A 38 0.32 2.38 1.92
CA SER A 38 1.71 2.82 1.98
C SER A 38 2.60 2.24 0.87
N GLU A 39 3.91 2.53 0.95
CA GLU A 39 4.94 2.00 0.06
C GLU A 39 4.95 0.46 0.00
N LYS A 40 4.48 -0.24 1.04
CA LYS A 40 4.48 -1.71 1.07
C LYS A 40 3.64 -2.29 -0.06
N PHE A 41 2.44 -1.77 -0.21
CA PHE A 41 1.51 -2.15 -1.27
C PHE A 41 2.05 -1.81 -2.66
N TRP A 42 2.49 -0.57 -2.84
CA TRP A 42 2.97 -0.10 -4.15
C TRP A 42 4.27 -0.77 -4.57
N ARG A 43 5.16 -1.07 -3.62
CA ARG A 43 6.40 -1.81 -3.86
C ARG A 43 6.11 -3.21 -4.36
N ALA A 44 5.13 -3.92 -3.78
CA ALA A 44 4.73 -5.25 -4.24
C ALA A 44 4.33 -5.23 -5.72
N LEU A 45 3.50 -4.26 -6.12
CA LEU A 45 3.08 -4.10 -7.51
C LEU A 45 4.23 -3.71 -8.45
N ASP A 46 5.11 -2.80 -8.03
CA ASP A 46 6.29 -2.36 -8.82
C ASP A 46 7.29 -3.49 -9.08
N ILE A 47 7.55 -4.36 -8.10
CA ILE A 47 8.45 -5.51 -8.26
C ILE A 47 7.75 -6.74 -8.87
N GLY A 48 6.48 -6.61 -9.22
CA GLY A 48 5.76 -7.60 -10.01
C GLY A 48 5.05 -8.68 -9.20
N MET A 49 4.87 -8.51 -7.90
CA MET A 49 4.23 -9.47 -6.99
C MET A 49 2.77 -9.10 -6.72
N VAL A 50 1.99 -10.06 -6.21
CA VAL A 50 0.61 -9.84 -5.77
C VAL A 50 0.60 -9.48 -4.27
N PRO A 51 0.22 -8.25 -3.89
CA PRO A 51 0.10 -7.87 -2.48
C PRO A 51 -1.05 -8.61 -1.79
N ILE A 52 -0.75 -9.17 -0.61
CA ILE A 52 -1.74 -9.60 0.38
C ILE A 52 -1.80 -8.52 1.46
N VAL A 53 -2.96 -7.89 1.65
CA VAL A 53 -3.07 -6.62 2.39
C VAL A 53 -3.84 -6.76 3.70
N VAL A 54 -3.35 -6.04 4.72
CA VAL A 54 -4.01 -5.72 5.99
C VAL A 54 -3.83 -4.22 6.18
N GLY A 55 -4.89 -3.43 6.32
CA GLY A 55 -4.76 -1.97 6.41
C GLY A 55 -6.09 -1.24 6.27
N ALA A 56 -6.16 -0.30 5.32
CA ALA A 56 -7.40 0.35 4.93
C ALA A 56 -8.51 -0.67 4.57
N SER A 57 -9.77 -0.24 4.59
CA SER A 57 -10.89 -1.12 4.22
C SER A 57 -10.81 -1.60 2.77
N LEU A 58 -11.47 -2.73 2.47
CA LEU A 58 -11.57 -3.28 1.10
C LEU A 58 -12.10 -2.24 0.10
N GLU A 59 -13.03 -1.39 0.51
CA GLU A 59 -13.57 -0.31 -0.32
C GLU A 59 -12.47 0.69 -0.71
N GLN A 60 -11.62 1.10 0.23
CA GLN A 60 -10.51 2.03 -0.05
C GLN A 60 -9.49 1.41 -0.98
N TYR A 61 -9.10 0.16 -0.74
CA TYR A 61 -8.21 -0.54 -1.68
C TYR A 61 -8.84 -0.64 -3.07
N THR A 62 -10.12 -1.01 -3.19
CA THR A 62 -10.82 -1.11 -4.48
C THR A 62 -10.87 0.24 -5.21
N LYS A 63 -10.96 1.35 -4.47
CA LYS A 63 -11.00 2.71 -5.02
C LYS A 63 -9.65 3.17 -5.57
N PHE A 64 -8.53 2.84 -4.91
CA PHE A 64 -7.21 3.38 -5.25
C PHE A 64 -6.28 2.39 -5.97
N ALA A 65 -6.42 1.10 -5.71
CA ALA A 65 -5.58 0.08 -6.33
C ALA A 65 -5.99 -0.18 -7.78
N PRO A 66 -5.06 -0.64 -8.64
CA PRO A 66 -5.43 -1.21 -9.91
C PRO A 66 -6.44 -2.36 -9.70
N PRO A 67 -7.57 -2.41 -10.45
CA PRO A 67 -8.61 -3.41 -10.22
C PRO A 67 -8.09 -4.84 -10.30
N GLY A 68 -8.46 -5.66 -9.31
CA GLY A 68 -8.07 -7.08 -9.24
C GLY A 68 -6.59 -7.31 -8.94
N SER A 69 -5.84 -6.31 -8.47
CA SER A 69 -4.38 -6.43 -8.27
C SER A 69 -3.93 -7.00 -6.92
N PHE A 70 -4.84 -7.29 -6.00
CA PHE A 70 -4.49 -7.59 -4.60
C PHE A 70 -5.44 -8.61 -3.96
N ILE A 71 -4.98 -9.21 -2.87
CA ILE A 71 -5.77 -10.10 -2.02
C ILE A 71 -5.98 -9.40 -0.67
N HIS A 72 -7.24 -9.08 -0.34
CA HIS A 72 -7.56 -8.47 0.94
C HIS A 72 -7.92 -9.54 1.96
N VAL A 73 -7.28 -9.54 3.14
CA VAL A 73 -7.50 -10.61 4.12
C VAL A 73 -8.95 -10.69 4.60
N GLU A 74 -9.66 -9.55 4.69
CA GLU A 74 -11.06 -9.50 5.14
C GLU A 74 -12.05 -10.14 4.15
N GLN A 75 -11.61 -10.52 2.94
CA GLN A 75 -12.45 -11.28 2.00
C GLN A 75 -12.61 -12.75 2.39
N PHE A 76 -11.86 -13.22 3.40
CA PHE A 76 -11.83 -14.60 3.81
C PHE A 76 -12.35 -14.76 5.24
N PRO A 77 -13.17 -15.80 5.52
CA PRO A 77 -13.73 -16.03 6.84
C PRO A 77 -12.72 -16.65 7.82
N SER A 78 -11.51 -16.99 7.37
CA SER A 78 -10.42 -17.50 8.21
C SER A 78 -9.05 -17.42 7.55
N LEU A 79 -7.99 -17.50 8.34
CA LEU A 79 -6.63 -17.67 7.80
C LEU A 79 -6.48 -18.98 7.03
N ALA A 80 -7.19 -20.04 7.43
CA ALA A 80 -7.22 -21.30 6.70
C ALA A 80 -7.89 -21.15 5.31
N ALA A 81 -8.99 -20.39 5.23
CA ALA A 81 -9.62 -20.09 3.94
C ALA A 81 -8.70 -19.23 3.05
N LEU A 82 -8.03 -18.24 3.64
CA LEU A 82 -7.03 -17.43 2.93
C LEU A 82 -5.85 -18.29 2.44
N SER A 83 -5.33 -19.21 3.26
CA SER A 83 -4.20 -20.06 2.87
C SER A 83 -4.56 -21.05 1.77
N VAL A 84 -5.78 -21.60 1.79
CA VAL A 84 -6.33 -22.42 0.69
C VAL A 84 -6.39 -21.60 -0.59
N HIS A 85 -6.93 -20.38 -0.54
CA HIS A 85 -7.00 -19.49 -1.71
C HIS A 85 -5.62 -19.16 -2.27
N ILE A 86 -4.68 -18.73 -1.42
CA ILE A 86 -3.30 -18.43 -1.82
C ILE A 86 -2.67 -19.66 -2.47
N THR A 87 -2.86 -20.86 -1.92
CA THR A 87 -2.32 -22.10 -2.47
C THR A 87 -2.90 -22.42 -3.85
N ILE A 88 -4.20 -22.22 -4.03
CA ILE A 88 -4.86 -22.40 -5.33
C ILE A 88 -4.29 -21.42 -6.36
N VAL A 89 -4.16 -20.14 -6.02
CA VAL A 89 -3.59 -19.12 -6.92
C VAL A 89 -2.11 -19.38 -7.19
N ALA A 90 -1.35 -19.81 -6.18
CA ALA A 90 0.08 -20.11 -6.32
C ALA A 90 0.34 -21.23 -7.34
N ASN A 91 -0.52 -22.25 -7.37
CA ASN A 91 -0.38 -23.45 -8.19
C ASN A 91 -1.16 -23.41 -9.51
N ASN A 92 -1.89 -22.33 -9.78
CA ASN A 92 -2.63 -22.14 -11.03
C ASN A 92 -2.17 -20.84 -11.70
N GLU A 93 -1.45 -20.99 -12.81
CA GLU A 93 -0.88 -19.86 -13.55
C GLU A 93 -1.95 -18.90 -14.08
N GLU A 94 -3.05 -19.42 -14.62
CA GLU A 94 -4.15 -18.60 -15.12
C GLU A 94 -4.72 -17.71 -14.00
N LYS A 95 -5.03 -18.30 -12.83
CA LYS A 95 -5.53 -17.57 -11.65
C LYS A 95 -4.53 -16.53 -11.15
N TYR A 96 -3.24 -16.86 -11.17
CA TYR A 96 -2.20 -15.90 -10.81
C TYR A 96 -2.15 -14.73 -11.78
N LEU A 97 -2.21 -14.99 -13.08
CA LEU A 97 -2.18 -13.97 -14.12
C LEU A 97 -3.41 -13.05 -14.07
N GLU A 98 -4.55 -13.51 -13.53
CA GLU A 98 -5.70 -12.64 -13.27
C GLU A 98 -5.34 -11.44 -12.38
N TYR A 99 -4.50 -11.65 -11.37
CA TYR A 99 -3.99 -10.58 -10.50
C TYR A 99 -2.95 -9.68 -11.17
N CYS A 100 -2.45 -10.07 -12.34
CA CYS A 100 -1.49 -9.30 -13.14
C CYS A 100 -2.14 -8.57 -14.32
N ARG A 101 -3.39 -8.88 -14.70
CA ARG A 101 -4.09 -8.28 -15.86
C ARG A 101 -4.16 -6.77 -15.84
N TRP A 102 -4.14 -6.14 -14.66
CA TRP A 102 -4.14 -4.67 -14.55
C TRP A 102 -2.95 -4.01 -15.28
N ARG A 103 -1.84 -4.73 -15.49
CA ARG A 103 -0.65 -4.23 -16.19
C ARG A 103 -0.87 -3.94 -17.66
N GLU A 104 -1.91 -4.51 -18.26
CA GLU A 104 -2.32 -4.21 -19.63
C GLU A 104 -2.90 -2.78 -19.75
N LYS A 105 -3.37 -2.21 -18.63
CA LYS A 105 -4.02 -0.90 -18.58
C LYS A 105 -3.08 0.22 -18.12
N GLY A 106 -1.90 -0.13 -17.58
CA GLY A 106 -0.96 0.86 -17.06
C GLY A 106 0.21 0.25 -16.31
N ARG A 107 1.06 1.13 -15.76
CA ARG A 107 2.27 0.75 -15.01
C ARG A 107 2.39 1.56 -13.73
N ILE A 108 3.05 0.99 -12.73
CA ILE A 108 3.49 1.77 -11.57
C ILE A 108 4.65 2.68 -12.00
N VAL A 109 4.58 3.94 -11.59
CA VAL A 109 5.64 4.92 -11.80
C VAL A 109 6.20 5.24 -10.43
N VAL A 110 7.41 4.74 -10.14
CA VAL A 110 8.14 5.10 -8.94
C VAL A 110 8.95 6.35 -9.24
N ILE A 111 8.61 7.43 -8.55
CA ILE A 111 9.33 8.70 -8.61
C ILE A 111 10.27 8.71 -7.40
N SER A 112 11.57 8.91 -7.62
CA SER A 112 12.52 8.95 -6.50
C SER A 112 12.20 10.13 -5.57
N GLN A 113 12.63 10.07 -4.30
CA GLN A 113 12.48 11.22 -3.42
C GLN A 113 13.15 12.45 -4.03
N GLU A 114 14.32 12.29 -4.62
CA GLU A 114 15.01 13.34 -5.38
C GLU A 114 14.11 13.89 -6.48
N ASP A 115 13.50 13.07 -7.33
CA ASP A 115 12.56 13.55 -8.37
C ASP A 115 11.29 14.21 -7.80
N GLN A 116 10.81 13.77 -6.64
CA GLN A 116 9.68 14.40 -5.93
C GLN A 116 10.02 15.79 -5.40
N TYR A 117 11.27 16.00 -4.94
CA TYR A 117 11.74 17.29 -4.43
C TYR A 117 12.35 18.19 -5.53
N VAL A 118 12.84 17.59 -6.62
CA VAL A 118 13.51 18.24 -7.78
C VAL A 118 12.52 18.57 -8.90
N THR A 119 11.30 18.03 -8.83
CA THR A 119 10.12 18.70 -9.41
C THR A 119 9.45 19.51 -8.30
N PRO A 120 10.07 20.60 -7.79
CA PRO A 120 9.35 21.46 -6.89
C PRO A 120 8.07 21.88 -7.61
N LEU A 121 6.98 22.05 -6.85
CA LEU A 121 5.84 22.84 -7.28
C LEU A 121 6.40 23.97 -8.17
N GLN A 122 5.98 24.03 -9.44
CA GLN A 122 6.59 24.97 -10.38
C GLN A 122 6.57 26.38 -9.76
N PRO A 123 7.51 27.29 -10.10
CA PRO A 123 7.52 28.64 -9.53
C PRO A 123 6.14 29.31 -9.53
N GLN A 124 5.34 29.07 -10.57
CA GLN A 124 3.94 29.50 -10.68
C GLN A 124 3.05 28.92 -9.58
N THR A 125 3.20 27.63 -9.26
CA THR A 125 2.47 26.95 -8.18
C THR A 125 2.90 27.47 -6.81
N GLN A 126 4.18 27.73 -6.60
CA GLN A 126 4.69 28.33 -5.35
C GLN A 126 4.13 29.74 -5.14
N CYS A 127 4.19 30.60 -6.17
CA CYS A 127 3.58 31.93 -6.15
C CYS A 127 2.06 31.85 -5.91
N SER A 128 1.36 30.92 -6.56
CA SER A 128 -0.09 30.72 -6.38
C SER A 128 -0.45 30.31 -4.94
N ILE A 129 0.39 29.49 -4.29
CA ILE A 129 0.21 29.10 -2.88
C ILE A 129 0.46 30.32 -1.98
N LEU A 130 1.55 31.06 -2.22
CA LEU A 130 1.90 32.24 -1.43
C LEU A 130 0.83 33.34 -1.56
N GLU A 131 0.35 33.63 -2.76
CA GLU A 131 -0.73 34.59 -2.99
C GLU A 131 -2.01 34.19 -2.25
N ARG A 132 -2.41 32.92 -2.34
CA ARG A 132 -3.57 32.39 -1.60
C ARG A 132 -3.36 32.47 -0.09
N TYR A 133 -2.15 32.25 0.40
CA TYR A 133 -1.81 32.34 1.82
C TYR A 133 -1.84 33.80 2.31
N LEU A 134 -1.30 34.75 1.55
CA LEU A 134 -1.30 36.17 1.88
C LEU A 134 -2.71 36.78 1.81
N GLN A 135 -3.56 36.27 0.91
CA GLN A 135 -4.97 36.67 0.79
C GLN A 135 -5.90 35.90 1.75
N TYR A 136 -5.37 34.93 2.50
CA TYR A 136 -6.16 34.10 3.39
C TYR A 136 -6.60 34.89 4.63
N ASN A 137 -7.90 35.22 4.68
CA ASN A 137 -8.51 35.84 5.85
C ASN A 137 -8.94 34.74 6.84
N SER A 138 -8.42 34.77 8.08
CA SER A 138 -8.40 33.62 9.00
C SER A 138 -9.75 33.23 9.64
N THR A 139 -10.87 33.70 9.11
CA THR A 139 -12.20 33.61 9.76
C THR A 139 -13.03 32.38 9.36
N ARG A 140 -12.57 31.54 8.44
CA ARG A 140 -13.25 30.27 8.09
C ARG A 140 -12.26 29.11 7.99
N GLU A 141 -12.14 28.33 9.06
CA GLU A 141 -11.36 27.09 9.03
C GLU A 141 -12.06 26.01 8.20
N LYS A 142 -11.38 25.55 7.15
CA LYS A 142 -11.38 24.13 6.79
C LYS A 142 -9.97 23.60 7.01
N ARG A 143 -9.50 23.60 8.27
CA ARG A 143 -8.28 22.88 8.60
C ARG A 143 -8.52 21.40 8.32
N LEU A 144 -7.55 20.75 7.70
CA LEU A 144 -7.59 19.29 7.57
C LEU A 144 -7.56 18.73 8.99
N ASN A 145 -8.69 18.19 9.44
CA ASN A 145 -8.74 17.56 10.75
C ASN A 145 -8.25 16.12 10.60
N TYR A 146 -6.92 15.95 10.70
CA TYR A 146 -6.27 14.64 10.62
C TYR A 146 -6.82 13.67 11.68
N MET A 147 -7.18 14.16 12.87
CA MET A 147 -7.83 13.35 13.91
C MET A 147 -9.36 13.32 13.82
N GLY A 148 -9.92 13.88 12.73
CA GLY A 148 -11.35 13.91 12.51
C GLY A 148 -11.90 12.56 12.07
N LYS A 149 -13.23 12.43 12.06
CA LYS A 149 -13.95 11.19 11.68
C LYS A 149 -13.49 10.59 10.34
N ARG A 150 -13.02 11.42 9.42
CA ARG A 150 -12.64 11.00 8.06
C ARG A 150 -11.34 10.20 7.99
N TRP A 151 -10.33 10.54 8.79
CA TRP A 151 -9.03 9.86 8.73
C TRP A 151 -8.68 9.23 10.08
N GLY A 152 -8.24 10.01 11.07
CA GLY A 152 -7.87 9.49 12.40
C GLY A 152 -9.03 8.75 13.10
N GLY A 153 -10.27 9.23 12.93
CA GLY A 153 -11.46 8.53 13.43
C GLY A 153 -11.87 7.28 12.65
N SER A 154 -11.33 7.08 11.44
CA SER A 154 -11.50 5.82 10.68
C SER A 154 -10.54 4.73 11.17
N CYS A 155 -9.45 5.13 11.84
CA CYS A 155 -8.41 4.23 12.28
C CYS A 155 -8.94 3.22 13.30
N ARG A 156 -8.67 1.95 13.03
CA ARG A 156 -8.96 0.82 13.91
C ARG A 156 -7.67 0.11 14.27
N GLY A 157 -7.72 -0.68 15.35
CA GLY A 157 -6.61 -1.55 15.73
C GLY A 157 -6.25 -2.46 14.56
N CYS A 158 -5.03 -2.31 14.04
CA CYS A 158 -4.55 -3.09 12.92
C CYS A 158 -3.99 -4.40 13.45
N GLY A 159 -4.37 -5.51 12.82
CA GLY A 159 -3.85 -6.82 13.21
C GLY A 159 -4.38 -7.37 14.52
N GLU A 160 -4.69 -6.62 15.59
CA GLU A 160 -5.15 -7.25 16.85
C GLU A 160 -6.45 -8.03 16.68
N HIS A 161 -7.45 -7.45 16.00
CA HIS A 161 -8.69 -8.17 15.70
C HIS A 161 -8.43 -9.35 14.77
N TRP A 162 -7.64 -9.17 13.71
CA TRP A 162 -7.31 -10.20 12.73
C TRP A 162 -6.46 -11.35 13.31
N ILE A 163 -5.43 -11.05 14.09
CA ILE A 163 -4.57 -12.01 14.81
C ILE A 163 -5.42 -12.76 15.85
N LYS A 164 -6.24 -12.07 16.64
CA LYS A 164 -7.12 -12.72 17.62
C LYS A 164 -8.21 -13.56 16.94
N GLN A 165 -8.77 -13.11 15.82
CA GLN A 165 -9.85 -13.79 15.10
C GLN A 165 -9.35 -14.95 14.23
N TYR A 166 -8.11 -14.90 13.74
CA TYR A 166 -7.63 -15.80 12.70
C TYR A 166 -6.27 -16.47 12.97
N MET A 167 -5.51 -16.05 13.98
CA MET A 167 -4.19 -16.61 14.31
C MET A 167 -4.09 -17.26 15.70
N ILE A 168 -5.08 -17.09 16.58
CA ILE A 168 -5.05 -17.66 17.94
C ILE A 168 -6.40 -18.33 18.27
N SER A 169 -6.55 -19.55 17.77
CA SER A 169 -7.36 -20.57 18.42
C SER A 169 -6.69 -21.93 18.14
N SER A 170 -5.66 -22.21 18.92
CA SER A 170 -5.32 -23.58 19.32
C SER A 170 -6.29 -24.05 20.39
#